data_AF-A0A8J7U917-F1
#
_entry.id   AF-A0A8J7U917-F1
#
_cell.length_a   1.000
_cell.length_b   1.000
_cell.length_c   1.000
_cell.angle_alpha   90.00
_cell.angle_beta   90.00
_cell.angle_gamma   90.00
#
_symmetry.space_group_name_H-M   'P 1'
#
loop_
_entity.id
_entity.type
_entity.pdbx_description
1 polymer ?
#
loop_
_entity_poly.entity_id
_entity_poly.type
_entity_poly.pdbx_seq_one_letter_code
_entity_poly.pdbx_strand_id
1 'polypeptide(L)'
;MGTEIGPLLLREEVELERFSGKVIAIDGHNTLYQFLSIIRGPDGRPLTNKEGKITSHLSGLFYRTCNLLTFNIKPLFVFDGPPPKFKQKEIEVRRERRQEFYEKYEEALQSGDLEEARKYAQGALSIDEYILSSAKRLITLL
;
A
#
# COMPACT_ATOMS: atom_id res chain seq x y z
N MET A 1 -1.91 9.12 -1.68
CA MET A 1 -1.21 9.94 -0.67
C MET A 1 -0.15 10.77 -1.36
N GLY A 2 -0.08 12.07 -1.09
CA GLY A 2 0.92 12.97 -1.66
C GLY A 2 0.40 14.40 -1.68
N THR A 3 1.19 15.30 -2.28
CA THR A 3 0.80 16.69 -2.53
C THR A 3 0.27 16.81 -3.95
N GLU A 4 -0.83 17.53 -4.17
CA GLU A 4 -1.45 17.73 -5.49
C GLU A 4 -0.69 18.77 -6.34
N ILE A 5 0.61 18.53 -6.55
CA ILE A 5 1.47 19.37 -7.39
C ILE A 5 1.74 18.74 -8.77
N GLY A 6 1.19 17.55 -9.03
CA GLY A 6 1.37 16.83 -10.29
C GLY A 6 1.12 17.66 -11.55
N PRO A 7 0.04 18.47 -11.63
CA PRO A 7 -0.22 19.33 -12.80
C PRO A 7 0.84 20.41 -13.06
N LEU A 8 1.66 20.76 -12.06
CA LEU A 8 2.71 21.78 -12.17
C LEU A 8 4.04 21.20 -12.69
N LEU A 9 4.17 19.87 -12.76
CA LEU A 9 5.42 19.20 -13.09
C LEU A 9 5.41 18.73 -14.56
N LEU A 10 6.52 18.94 -15.25
CA LEU A 10 6.79 18.29 -16.52
C LEU A 10 7.23 16.85 -16.28
N ARG A 11 6.64 15.90 -16.99
CA ARG A 11 6.95 14.47 -16.90
C ARG A 11 7.28 13.92 -18.28
N GLU A 12 8.24 13.01 -18.33
CA GLU A 12 8.60 12.24 -19.51
C GLU A 12 8.09 10.81 -19.33
N GLU A 13 7.38 10.28 -20.32
CA GLU A 13 6.96 8.88 -20.33
C GLU A 13 8.11 8.01 -20.83
N VAL A 14 8.39 6.93 -20.09
CA VAL A 14 9.56 6.08 -20.34
C VAL A 14 9.23 4.63 -20.05
N GLU A 15 9.85 3.73 -20.80
CA GLU A 15 9.77 2.29 -20.55
C GLU A 15 10.66 1.86 -19.38
N LEU A 16 10.33 0.74 -18.73
CA LEU A 16 11.06 0.24 -17.56
C LEU A 16 12.52 -0.09 -17.88
N GLU A 17 12.80 -0.51 -19.10
CA GLU A 17 14.12 -0.84 -19.62
C GLU A 17 15.10 0.34 -19.52
N ARG A 18 14.59 1.59 -19.54
CA ARG A 18 15.41 2.81 -19.32
C ARG A 18 16.10 2.82 -17.95
N PHE A 19 15.63 2.00 -17.02
CA PHE A 19 16.18 1.87 -15.67
C PHE A 19 17.04 0.62 -15.48
N SER A 20 17.26 -0.19 -16.52
CA SER A 20 18.12 -1.38 -16.44
C SER A 20 19.50 -1.04 -15.88
N GLY A 21 19.97 -1.87 -14.93
CA GLY A 21 21.24 -1.70 -14.22
C GLY A 21 21.23 -0.67 -13.08
N LYS A 22 20.18 0.15 -12.96
CA LYS A 22 20.10 1.23 -11.96
C LYS A 22 19.59 0.73 -10.62
N VAL A 23 20.06 1.39 -9.56
CA VAL A 23 19.49 1.26 -8.22
C VAL A 23 18.36 2.28 -8.07
N ILE A 24 17.18 1.81 -7.68
CA ILE A 24 16.01 2.68 -7.46
C ILE A 24 15.59 2.58 -6.00
N ALA A 25 15.61 3.72 -5.30
CA ALA A 25 15.02 3.83 -3.98
C ALA A 25 13.49 3.92 -4.09
N ILE A 26 12.79 2.98 -3.47
CA ILE A 26 11.33 2.86 -3.48
C ILE A 26 10.80 3.14 -2.07
N ASP A 27 9.86 4.08 -1.96
CA ASP A 27 9.13 4.31 -0.71
C ASP A 27 8.27 3.08 -0.38
N GLY A 28 8.66 2.37 0.68
CA GLY A 28 8.00 1.16 1.14
C GLY A 28 6.60 1.42 1.67
N HIS A 29 6.37 2.49 2.44
CA HIS A 29 5.03 2.77 2.98
C HIS A 29 4.06 3.11 1.86
N ASN A 30 4.47 3.97 0.93
CA ASN A 30 3.65 4.30 -0.24
C ASN A 30 3.33 3.04 -1.06
N THR A 31 4.34 2.21 -1.30
CA THR A 31 4.19 0.96 -2.06
C THR A 31 3.23 -0.01 -1.39
N LEU A 32 3.34 -0.21 -0.08
CA LEU A 32 2.42 -1.06 0.67
C LEU A 32 0.98 -0.55 0.60
N TYR A 33 0.77 0.77 0.74
CA TYR A 33 -0.56 1.37 0.57
C TYR A 33 -1.14 1.12 -0.84
N GLN A 34 -0.33 1.24 -1.89
CA GLN A 34 -0.78 0.95 -3.26
C GLN A 34 -1.20 -0.51 -3.42
N PHE A 35 -0.46 -1.46 -2.83
CA PHE A 35 -0.84 -2.87 -2.90
C PHE A 35 -2.12 -3.16 -2.15
N LEU A 36 -2.30 -2.60 -0.96
CA LEU A 36 -3.52 -2.76 -0.18
C LEU A 36 -4.76 -2.11 -0.84
N SER A 37 -4.57 -1.07 -1.66
CA SER A 37 -5.67 -0.43 -2.38
C SER A 37 -6.04 -1.16 -3.67
N ILE A 38 -5.06 -1.65 -4.42
CA ILE A 38 -5.26 -2.20 -5.77
C ILE A 38 -5.45 -3.73 -5.77
N ILE A 39 -4.69 -4.46 -4.95
CA ILE A 39 -4.67 -5.92 -4.99
C ILE A 39 -5.77 -6.46 -4.08
N ARG A 40 -6.90 -6.80 -4.70
CA ARG A 40 -8.12 -7.24 -4.02
C ARG A 40 -8.75 -8.43 -4.75
N GLY A 41 -9.55 -9.20 -4.03
CA GLY A 41 -10.39 -10.24 -4.59
C GLY A 41 -11.47 -9.66 -5.51
N PRO A 42 -12.17 -10.51 -6.29
CA PRO A 42 -13.27 -10.09 -7.15
C PRO A 42 -14.41 -9.37 -6.41
N ASP A 43 -14.57 -9.67 -5.12
CA ASP A 43 -15.51 -9.05 -4.18
C ASP A 43 -15.03 -7.71 -3.61
N GLY A 44 -13.85 -7.23 -4.05
CA GLY A 44 -13.25 -5.99 -3.57
C GLY A 44 -12.60 -6.09 -2.19
N ARG A 45 -12.62 -7.26 -1.55
CA ARG A 45 -11.96 -7.46 -0.25
C ARG A 45 -10.45 -7.63 -0.43
N PRO A 46 -9.63 -7.23 0.55
CA PRO A 46 -8.20 -7.55 0.52
C PRO A 46 -7.99 -9.07 0.45
N LEU A 47 -6.94 -9.50 -0.23
CA LEU A 47 -6.48 -10.88 -0.14
C LEU A 47 -6.11 -11.21 1.30
N THR A 48 -6.53 -12.38 1.77
CA THR A 48 -6.23 -12.90 3.11
C THR A 48 -5.72 -14.34 3.07
N ASN A 49 -5.04 -14.77 4.13
CA ASN A 49 -4.72 -16.18 4.34
C ASN A 49 -5.86 -16.91 5.07
N LYS A 50 -5.68 -18.21 5.35
CA LYS A 50 -6.67 -19.04 6.08
C LYS A 50 -6.98 -18.54 7.51
N GLU A 51 -6.11 -17.74 8.10
CA GLU A 51 -6.29 -17.14 9.43
C GLU A 51 -6.97 -15.75 9.36
N GLY A 52 -7.33 -15.28 8.16
CA GLY A 52 -7.91 -13.96 7.95
C GLY A 52 -6.91 -12.81 7.93
N LYS A 53 -5.59 -13.07 8.01
CA LYS A 53 -4.55 -12.03 7.92
C LYS A 53 -4.42 -11.54 6.48
N ILE A 54 -4.36 -10.23 6.29
CA ILE A 54 -4.20 -9.61 4.97
C ILE A 54 -2.86 -10.01 4.36
N THR A 55 -2.85 -10.38 3.08
CA THR A 55 -1.65 -10.80 2.31
C THR A 55 -1.47 -10.02 1.00
N SER A 56 -2.37 -9.06 0.72
CA SER A 56 -2.35 -8.25 -0.50
C SER A 56 -1.01 -7.55 -0.72
N HIS A 57 -0.43 -7.03 0.36
CA HIS A 57 0.88 -6.38 0.35
C HIS A 57 2.03 -7.34 0.04
N LEU A 58 1.98 -8.58 0.53
CA LEU A 58 3.01 -9.59 0.27
C LEU A 58 2.99 -10.03 -1.19
N SER A 59 1.78 -10.28 -1.72
CA SER A 59 1.60 -10.63 -3.13
C SER A 59 2.16 -9.52 -4.04
N GLY A 60 1.74 -8.28 -3.80
CA GLY A 60 2.24 -7.13 -4.56
C GLY A 60 3.74 -6.96 -4.48
N LEU A 61 4.30 -7.05 -3.28
CA LEU A 61 5.73 -6.88 -3.03
C LEU A 61 6.54 -7.96 -3.73
N PHE A 62 6.12 -9.22 -3.64
CA PHE A 62 6.78 -10.32 -4.31
C PHE A 62 6.79 -10.13 -5.83
N TYR A 63 5.61 -10.05 -6.45
CA TYR A 63 5.50 -10.01 -7.91
C TYR A 63 6.08 -8.72 -8.51
N ARG A 64 5.88 -7.55 -7.88
CA ARG A 64 6.48 -6.30 -8.37
C ARG A 64 8.00 -6.34 -8.27
N THR A 65 8.55 -6.88 -7.18
CA THR A 65 10.01 -6.99 -7.02
C THR A 65 10.59 -7.95 -8.05
N CYS A 66 10.00 -9.13 -8.25
CA CYS A 66 10.43 -10.06 -9.31
C CYS A 66 10.40 -9.41 -10.69
N ASN A 67 9.34 -8.68 -11.03
CA ASN A 67 9.24 -7.98 -12.32
C ASN A 67 10.35 -6.94 -12.51
N LEU A 68 10.63 -6.11 -11.49
CA LEU A 68 11.74 -5.14 -11.55
C LEU A 68 13.10 -5.84 -11.75
N LEU A 69 13.32 -6.96 -11.05
CA LEU A 69 14.55 -7.74 -11.19
C LEU A 69 14.70 -8.35 -12.61
N THR A 70 13.59 -8.75 -13.26
CA THR A 70 13.61 -9.22 -14.66
C THR A 70 14.10 -8.13 -15.63
N PHE A 71 13.83 -6.85 -15.34
CA PHE A 71 14.37 -5.72 -16.10
C PHE A 71 15.78 -5.29 -15.66
N ASN A 72 16.47 -6.09 -14.83
CA ASN A 72 17.78 -5.78 -14.24
C ASN A 72 17.78 -4.46 -13.44
N ILE A 73 16.62 -4.07 -12.90
CA ILE A 73 16.49 -2.94 -11.96
C ILE A 73 16.81 -3.46 -10.56
N LYS A 74 17.56 -2.67 -9.78
CA LYS A 74 17.96 -3.03 -8.40
C LYS A 74 17.11 -2.23 -7.40
N PRO A 75 15.99 -2.77 -6.89
CA PRO A 75 15.13 -2.06 -5.95
C PRO A 75 15.77 -1.97 -4.56
N LEU A 76 15.68 -0.79 -3.95
CA LEU A 76 16.04 -0.53 -2.55
C LEU A 76 14.82 0.05 -1.84
N PHE A 77 14.19 -0.74 -0.96
CA PHE A 77 13.02 -0.28 -0.23
C PHE A 77 13.41 0.55 0.99
N VAL A 78 12.84 1.75 1.09
CA VAL A 78 13.02 2.68 2.22
C VAL A 78 11.74 2.71 3.03
N PHE A 79 11.84 2.43 4.32
CA PHE A 79 10.71 2.48 5.25
C PHE A 79 10.90 3.63 6.23
N ASP A 80 9.82 4.39 6.46
CA ASP A 80 9.77 5.43 7.48
C ASP A 80 10.21 4.92 8.85
N GLY A 81 10.94 5.79 9.54
CA GLY A 81 11.22 5.66 10.96
C GLY A 81 10.12 6.31 11.81
N PRO A 82 10.40 6.59 13.09
CA PRO A 82 9.46 7.27 13.97
C PRO A 82 9.04 8.63 13.39
N PRO A 83 7.73 8.96 13.36
CA PRO A 83 7.26 10.24 12.86
C PRO A 83 7.74 11.39 13.77
N PRO A 84 7.98 12.59 13.22
CA PRO A 84 8.34 13.76 14.02
C PRO A 84 7.20 14.19 14.94
N LYS A 85 7.52 14.72 16.13
CA LYS A 85 6.54 15.03 17.19
C LYS A 85 5.39 15.93 16.73
N PHE A 86 5.63 16.89 15.85
CA PHE A 86 4.59 17.81 15.37
C PHE A 86 3.52 17.14 14.50
N LYS A 87 3.76 15.93 13.96
CA LYS A 87 2.77 15.16 13.18
C LYS A 87 1.76 14.39 14.04
N GLN A 88 1.91 14.38 15.37
CA GLN A 88 1.04 13.59 16.25
C GLN A 88 -0.45 13.92 16.06
N LYS A 89 -0.82 15.21 16.03
CA LYS A 89 -2.21 15.63 15.80
C LYS A 89 -2.76 15.13 14.47
N GLU A 90 -1.96 15.18 13.40
CA GLU A 90 -2.40 14.71 12.08
C GLU A 90 -2.55 13.19 12.03
N ILE A 91 -1.67 12.45 12.73
CA ILE A 91 -1.75 10.99 12.85
C ILE A 91 -3.04 10.58 13.58
N GLU A 92 -3.40 11.31 14.64
CA GLU A 92 -4.61 11.07 15.42
C GLU A 92 -5.88 11.30 14.57
N VAL A 93 -5.98 12.43 13.88
CA VAL A 93 -7.09 12.72 12.94
C VAL A 93 -7.18 11.65 11.84
N ARG A 94 -6.05 11.18 11.30
CA ARG A 94 -6.04 10.09 10.31
C ARG A 94 -6.47 8.76 10.92
N ARG A 95 -6.23 8.53 12.21
CA ARG A 95 -6.67 7.32 12.91
C ARG A 95 -8.19 7.33 13.10
N GLU A 96 -8.75 8.45 13.54
CA GLU A 96 -10.20 8.63 13.72
C GLU A 96 -10.95 8.42 12.40
N ARG A 97 -10.53 9.11 11.33
CA ARG A 97 -11.15 8.93 10.00
C ARG A 97 -11.10 7.50 9.49
N ARG A 98 -9.99 6.79 9.75
CA ARG A 98 -9.85 5.37 9.35
C ARG A 98 -10.81 4.48 10.13
N GLN A 99 -11.01 4.75 11.41
CA GLN A 99 -11.96 4.03 12.24
C GLN A 99 -13.40 4.25 11.75
N GLU A 100 -13.78 5.50 11.47
CA GLU A 100 -15.09 5.82 10.89
C GLU A 100 -15.32 5.11 9.55
N PHE A 101 -14.30 5.04 8.70
CA PHE A 101 -14.40 4.31 7.43
C PHE A 101 -14.46 2.79 7.63
N TYR A 102 -13.82 2.25 8.66
CA TYR A 102 -13.90 0.84 8.98
C TYR A 102 -15.31 0.45 9.44
N GLU A 103 -15.93 1.27 10.29
CA GLU A 103 -17.31 1.06 10.76
C GLU A 103 -18.31 1.07 9.59
N LYS A 104 -18.22 2.08 8.71
CA LYS A 104 -19.07 2.16 7.51
C LYS A 104 -18.82 1.02 6.53
N TYR A 105 -17.59 0.51 6.46
CA TYR A 105 -17.27 -0.65 5.63
C TYR A 105 -17.97 -1.92 6.14
N GLU A 106 -17.91 -2.18 7.45
CA GLU A 106 -18.58 -3.32 8.07
C GLU A 106 -20.11 -3.24 7.92
N GLU A 107 -20.69 -2.05 8.09
CA GLU A 107 -22.12 -1.82 7.86
C GLU A 107 -22.53 -2.11 6.41
N ALA A 108 -21.76 -1.62 5.43
CA ALA A 108 -22.01 -1.86 4.01
C ALA A 108 -21.85 -3.34 3.63
N LEU A 109 -20.91 -4.06 4.27
CA LEU A 109 -20.78 -5.50 4.10
C LEU A 109 -21.99 -6.26 4.63
N GLN A 110 -22.52 -5.85 5.79
CA GLN A 110 -23.70 -6.48 6.40
C GLN A 110 -24.98 -6.23 5.60
N SER A 111 -25.11 -5.06 4.96
CA SER A 111 -26.24 -4.72 4.10
C SER A 111 -26.13 -5.32 2.68
N GLY A 112 -24.98 -5.88 2.31
CA GLY A 112 -24.72 -6.45 0.98
C GLY A 112 -24.43 -5.41 -0.10
N ASP A 113 -24.22 -4.15 0.26
CA ASP A 113 -23.84 -3.07 -0.66
C ASP A 113 -22.34 -3.11 -0.94
N LEU A 114 -21.96 -3.93 -1.92
CA LEU A 114 -20.55 -4.14 -2.29
C LEU A 114 -19.88 -2.90 -2.90
N GLU A 115 -20.65 -2.03 -3.55
CA GLU A 115 -20.14 -0.77 -4.13
C GLU A 115 -19.72 0.19 -3.02
N GLU A 116 -20.60 0.43 -2.05
CA GLU A 116 -20.32 1.33 -0.94
C GLU A 116 -19.27 0.73 0.02
N ALA A 117 -19.29 -0.60 0.22
CA ALA A 117 -18.25 -1.30 0.97
C ALA A 117 -16.87 -1.08 0.32
N ARG A 118 -16.74 -1.16 -1.01
CA ARG A 118 -15.47 -0.95 -1.71
C ARG A 118 -14.90 0.45 -1.47
N LYS A 119 -15.76 1.47 -1.48
CA LYS A 119 -15.38 2.87 -1.24
C LYS A 119 -14.84 3.07 0.18
N TYR A 120 -15.54 2.55 1.19
CA TYR A 120 -15.09 2.67 2.58
C TYR A 120 -13.87 1.78 2.89
N ALA A 121 -13.74 0.63 2.24
CA ALA A 121 -12.59 -0.25 2.38
C ALA A 121 -11.25 0.39 1.99
N GLN A 122 -11.26 1.36 1.06
CA GLN A 122 -10.05 2.13 0.71
C GLN A 122 -9.70 3.16 1.78
N GLY A 123 -10.70 3.81 2.37
CA GLY A 123 -10.52 4.79 3.44
C GLY A 123 -10.08 4.17 4.76
N ALA A 124 -10.51 2.93 5.04
CA ALA A 124 -10.15 2.17 6.24
C ALA A 124 -8.73 1.58 6.22
N LEU A 125 -8.00 1.70 5.11
CA LEU A 125 -6.68 1.09 4.97
C LEU A 125 -5.68 1.60 6.02
N SER A 126 -5.02 0.66 6.68
CA SER A 126 -3.93 0.94 7.61
C SER A 126 -2.77 -0.01 7.36
N ILE A 127 -1.55 0.52 7.45
CA ILE A 127 -0.35 -0.29 7.61
C ILE A 127 -0.14 -0.46 9.11
N ASP A 128 -0.36 -1.67 9.60
CA ASP A 128 -0.07 -2.04 10.98
C ASP A 128 1.34 -2.66 11.11
N GLU A 129 1.71 -3.02 12.33
CA GLU A 129 3.00 -3.66 12.63
C GLU A 129 3.15 -5.01 11.91
N TYR A 130 2.05 -5.77 11.75
CA TYR A 130 2.07 -7.04 11.03
C TYR A 130 2.42 -6.85 9.55
N ILE A 131 1.74 -5.92 8.87
CA ILE A 131 1.99 -5.60 7.45
C ILE A 131 3.43 -5.13 7.27
N LEU A 132 3.90 -4.23 8.14
CA LEU A 132 5.25 -3.69 8.03
C LEU A 132 6.34 -4.74 8.29
N SER A 133 6.20 -5.53 9.36
CA SER A 133 7.18 -6.56 9.73
C SER A 133 7.22 -7.71 8.70
N SER A 134 6.06 -8.15 8.22
CA SER A 134 5.97 -9.20 7.19
C SER A 134 6.52 -8.74 5.84
N ALA A 135 6.28 -7.48 5.45
CA ALA A 135 6.88 -6.89 4.24
C ALA A 135 8.41 -6.85 4.32
N LYS A 136 8.96 -6.34 5.41
CA LYS A 136 10.42 -6.29 5.62
C LYS A 136 11.03 -7.69 5.59
N ARG A 137 10.38 -8.65 6.28
CA ARG A 137 10.82 -10.05 6.27
C ARG A 137 10.83 -10.64 4.87
N LEU A 138 9.80 -10.40 4.06
CA LEU A 138 9.75 -10.89 2.68
C LEU A 138 10.90 -10.30 1.85
N ILE A 139 11.14 -8.99 1.94
CA ILE A 139 12.26 -8.35 1.21
C ILE A 139 13.61 -8.94 1.62
N THR A 140 13.82 -9.22 2.91
CA THR A 140 15.08 -9.86 3.37
C THR A 140 15.28 -11.28 2.82
N LEU A 141 14.20 -11.97 2.46
CA LEU A 141 14.25 -13.34 1.95
C LEU A 141 14.38 -13.43 0.42
N LEU A 142 14.22 -12.30 -0.28
CA LEU A 142 14.38 -12.17 -1.74
C LEU A 142 15.84 -11.86 -2.09
#